data_AF-A0A0C2CDS7-F1
#
_entry.id   AF-A0A0C2CDS7-F1
#
_cell.length_a   1.000
_cell.length_b   1.000
_cell.length_c   1.000
_cell.angle_alpha   90.00
_cell.angle_beta   90.00
_cell.angle_gamma   90.00
#
_symmetry.space_group_name_H-M   'P 1'
#
loop_
_entity.id
_entity.type
_entity.pdbx_description
1 polymer ?
#
loop_
_entity_poly.entity_id
_entity_poly.type
_entity_poly.pdbx_seq_one_letter_code
_entity_poly.pdbx_strand_id
1 'polypeptide(L)' 'MLKLILKFINMPTDSRPQMWTLDDFDLAYNIGKGRFGSVFAVRSKKDKCFVAIKVGLCHDVRNSAPVT' A
#
# COMPACT_ATOMS: atom_id res chain seq x y z
N MET A 1 13.33 -14.94 -2.39
CA MET A 1 13.91 -13.63 -2.04
C MET A 1 14.52 -12.92 -3.25
N LEU A 2 15.40 -13.58 -4.05
CA LEU A 2 16.04 -12.95 -5.22
C LEU A 2 15.08 -12.51 -6.34
N LYS A 3 13.95 -13.22 -6.56
CA LYS A 3 12.95 -12.85 -7.58
C LYS A 3 12.27 -11.50 -7.33
N LEU A 4 12.20 -11.04 -6.07
CA LEU A 4 11.60 -9.75 -5.72
C LEU A 4 12.55 -8.58 -6.04
N ILE A 5 13.85 -8.77 -5.75
CA ILE A 5 14.89 -7.77 -6.03
C ILE A 5 15.03 -7.53 -7.54
N LEU A 6 15.03 -8.60 -8.36
CA LEU A 6 15.10 -8.45 -9.82
C LEU A 6 13.89 -7.68 -10.40
N LYS A 7 12.69 -7.84 -9.83
CA LYS A 7 11.48 -7.12 -10.27
C LYS A 7 11.54 -5.62 -9.96
N PHE A 8 12.27 -5.22 -8.91
CA PHE A 8 12.51 -3.81 -8.59
C PHE A 8 13.50 -3.13 -9.55
N ILE A 9 14.51 -3.87 -10.04
CA ILE A 9 15.56 -3.29 -10.90
C ILE A 9 15.06 -3.05 -12.33
N ASN A 10 14.04 -3.79 -12.80
CA ASN A 10 13.60 -3.77 -14.19
C ASN A 10 12.19 -3.16 -14.40
N MET A 11 11.83 -2.16 -13.59
CA MET A 11 10.53 -1.47 -13.73
C MET A 11 10.61 -0.43 -14.85
N PRO A 12 9.76 -0.51 -15.90
CA PRO A 12 9.76 0.46 -16.98
C PRO A 12 9.47 1.85 -16.43
N THR A 13 10.36 2.80 -16.75
CA THR A 13 10.30 4.20 -16.36
C THR A 13 9.31 4.96 -17.25
N ASP A 14 8.05 4.50 -17.33
CA ASP A 14 7.04 5.42 -17.83
C ASP A 14 6.92 6.57 -16.82
N SER A 15 6.98 7.79 -17.32
CA SER A 15 7.43 9.02 -16.63
C SER A 15 6.54 9.53 -15.48
N ARG A 16 5.59 8.72 -15.02
CA ARG A 16 4.86 8.93 -13.76
C ARG A 16 4.81 7.63 -12.97
N PRO A 17 5.23 7.61 -11.70
CA PRO A 17 5.12 6.40 -10.88
C PRO A 17 3.64 5.99 -10.83
N GLN A 18 3.35 4.77 -11.28
CA GLN A 18 2.00 4.21 -11.19
C GLN A 18 1.58 4.20 -9.71
N MET A 19 0.66 5.10 -9.34
CA MET A 19 0.11 5.13 -8.00
C MET A 19 -0.87 3.98 -7.83
N TRP A 20 -0.75 3.25 -6.72
CA TRP A 20 -1.75 2.27 -6.33
C TRP A 20 -2.98 2.95 -5.75
N THR A 21 -4.14 2.38 -6.06
CA THR A 21 -5.44 2.74 -5.50
C THR A 21 -5.99 1.55 -4.72
N LEU A 22 -6.96 1.78 -3.84
CA LEU A 22 -7.63 0.68 -3.13
C LEU A 22 -8.40 -0.23 -4.09
N ASP A 23 -8.85 0.31 -5.24
CA ASP A 23 -9.56 -0.43 -6.27
C ASP A 23 -8.67 -1.47 -6.98
N ASP A 24 -7.35 -1.38 -6.86
CA ASP A 24 -6.39 -2.37 -7.41
C ASP A 24 -6.35 -3.68 -6.60
N PHE A 25 -7.04 -3.75 -5.46
CA PHE A 25 -7.00 -4.86 -4.53
C PHE A 25 -8.39 -5.48 -4.27
N ASP A 26 -8.40 -6.77 -3.99
CA ASP A 26 -9.54 -7.58 -3.55
C ASP A 26 -9.34 -8.00 -2.09
N LEU A 27 -10.44 -8.26 -1.37
CA LEU A 27 -10.50 -8.93 -0.05
C LEU A 27 -9.53 -8.37 1.01
N ALA A 28 -10.03 -7.58 1.94
CA ALA A 28 -9.22 -7.09 3.07
C ALA A 28 -9.44 -7.94 4.33
N TYR A 29 -8.38 -8.61 4.80
CA TYR A 29 -8.35 -9.25 6.11
C TYR A 29 -7.50 -8.42 7.07
N ASN A 30 -8.06 -8.01 8.21
CA ASN A 30 -7.24 -7.40 9.25
C ASN A 30 -6.33 -8.48 9.84
N ILE A 31 -5.02 -8.32 9.70
CA ILE A 31 -4.02 -9.27 10.20
C ILE A 31 -3.30 -8.78 11.45
N GLY A 32 -3.56 -7.54 11.87
CA GLY A 32 -2.95 -7.00 13.07
C GLY A 32 -3.27 -5.53 13.31
N LYS A 33 -3.30 -5.16 14.59
CA LYS A 33 -3.39 -3.78 15.06
C LYS A 33 -2.21 -3.49 15.97
N GLY A 34 -1.49 -2.41 15.68
CA GLY A 34 -0.40 -1.91 16.51
C GLY A 34 -0.65 -0.47 16.96
N ARG A 35 0.29 0.09 17.72
CA ARG A 35 0.27 1.48 18.18
C ARG A 35 0.12 2.50 17.04
N PHE A 36 0.59 2.15 15.84
CA PHE A 36 0.64 3.04 14.69
C PHE A 36 -0.47 2.81 13.66
N GLY A 37 -1.47 1.98 13.98
CA GLY A 37 -2.60 1.70 13.10
C GLY A 37 -2.80 0.22 12.82
N SER A 38 -3.42 -0.10 11.69
CA SER A 38 -3.85 -1.46 11.34
C SER A 38 -3.21 -1.94 10.06
N VAL A 39 -2.93 -3.23 10.00
CA VAL A 39 -2.37 -3.89 8.82
C VAL A 39 -3.43 -4.83 8.26
N PHE A 40 -3.66 -4.72 6.96
CA PHE A 40 -4.60 -5.54 6.22
C PHE A 40 -3.85 -6.38 5.19
N ALA A 41 -4.11 -7.68 5.15
CA ALA A 41 -3.74 -8.51 4.02
C ALA A 41 -4.77 -8.34 2.92
N VAL A 42 -4.31 -8.03 1.71
CA VAL A 42 -5.13 -7.86 0.52
C VAL A 42 -4.57 -8.67 -0.65
N ARG A 43 -5.41 -8.94 -1.64
CA ARG A 43 -5.01 -9.62 -2.88
C ARG A 43 -4.93 -8.60 -4.02
N SER A 44 -3.76 -8.43 -4.64
CA SER A 44 -3.64 -7.59 -5.84
C SER A 44 -4.43 -8.21 -7.00
N LYS A 45 -5.26 -7.40 -7.68
CA LYS A 45 -6.01 -7.84 -8.87
C LYS A 45 -5.12 -8.13 -10.06
N LYS A 46 -4.05 -7.33 -10.23
CA LYS A 46 -3.12 -7.39 -11.38
C LYS A 46 -2.22 -8.62 -11.32
N ASP A 47 -1.40 -8.71 -10.27
CA ASP A 47 -0.37 -9.75 -10.17
C ASP A 47 -0.85 -11.00 -9.41
N LYS A 48 -2.10 -10.99 -8.90
CA LYS A 48 -2.65 -12.05 -8.04
C LYS A 48 -1.65 -12.44 -6.93
N CYS A 49 -1.04 -11.44 -6.30
CA CYS A 49 -0.13 -11.61 -5.17
C CYS A 49 -0.78 -11.11 -3.88
N PHE A 50 -0.41 -11.70 -2.75
CA PHE A 50 -0.81 -11.18 -1.44
C PHE A 50 0.10 -10.00 -1.05
N VAL A 51 -0.52 -8.92 -0.59
CA VAL A 51 0.14 -7.67 -0.19
C VAL A 51 -0.37 -7.27 1.19
N ALA A 52 0.48 -6.65 2.00
CA ALA A 52 0.09 -6.04 3.27
C ALA A 52 -0.06 -4.52 3.09
N ILE A 53 -1.23 -3.98 3.42
CA ILE A 53 -1.48 -2.53 3.49
C ILE A 53 -1.46 -2.10 4.96
N LYS A 54 -0.56 -1.18 5.31
CA LYS A 54 -0.54 -0.55 6.63
C LYS A 54 -1.29 0.77 6.58
N VAL A 55 -2.42 0.85 7.25
CA VAL A 55 -3.19 2.08 7.44
C VAL A 55 -2.70 2.75 8.71
N GLY A 56 -2.02 3.87 8.56
CA GLY A 56 -1.52 4.67 9.67
C GLY A 56 -2.67 5.35 10.42
N LEU A 57 -2.69 5.23 11.75
CA LEU A 57 -3.56 6.08 12.57
C LEU A 57 -2.88 7.43 12.73
N CYS A 58 -3.42 8.47 12.10
CA CYS A 58 -2.97 9.84 12.38
C CYS A 58 -3.49 10.25 13.76
N HIS A 59 -2.60 10.33 14.76
CA HIS A 59 -2.98 10.61 16.15
C HIS A 59 -3.22 12.12 16.42
N ASP A 60 -2.96 12.99 15.43
CA ASP A 60 -3.25 14.43 15.50
C ASP A 60 -3.61 14.99 14.10
N VAL A 61 -4.91 14.97 13.77
CA VAL A 61 -5.51 15.86 12.76
C VAL A 61 -5.90 17.17 13.45
N ARG A 62 -4.92 17.85 14.03
CA ARG A 62 -5.06 19.23 14.53
C ARG A 62 -4.03 20.16 13.91
N ASN A 63 -3.55 19.88 12.69
CA ASN A 63 -2.91 20.94 11.88
C ASN A 63 -2.72 20.66 10.38
N SER A 64 -3.61 19.91 9.73
CA SER A 64 -3.67 19.91 8.26
C SER A 64 -4.89 20.71 7.82
N ALA A 65 -4.81 22.03 8.00
CA ALA A 65 -5.69 22.93 7.27
C ALA A 65 -5.56 22.63 5.77
N PRO A 66 -6.63 22.77 4.98
CA PRO A 66 -6.51 22.72 3.54
C PRO A 66 -5.53 23.82 3.10
N VAL A 67 -4.43 23.43 2.46
CA VAL A 67 -3.69 24.37 1.63
C VAL A 67 -4.60 24.64 0.44
N THR A 68 -5.28 25.79 0.50
CA THR A 68 -5.97 26.43 -0.64
C THR A 68 -5.02 26.64 -1.80
#